data_AF-A0A502WPP8-F1
#
_entry.id   AF-A0A502WPP8-F1
#
_cell.length_a   1.000
_cell.length_b   1.000
_cell.length_c   1.000
_cell.angle_alpha   90.00
_cell.angle_beta   90.00
_cell.angle_gamma   90.00
#
_symmetry.space_group_name_H-M   'P 1'
#
loop_
_entity.id
_entity.type
_entity.pdbx_description
1 polymer ?
#
loop_
_entity_poly.entity_id
_entity_poly.type
_entity_poly.pdbx_seq_one_letter_code
_entity_poly.pdbx_strand_id
1 'polypeptide(L)'
;MISEKEAKKIKKKEMGIVTFTISVLWLSGLSIGRIAMLSGRSKGSIRGIVHRNLPTPREELTMEERQTALDHLKSVRCDEARLSDKYFVACELSQAQEAPKSGPSVLGSLASYMKPKPTKPAPPPMPDGRTREGRKEIQRRKQEARHQEKVAVEQQAAREMGGAVNRGLHGSALEYLHDIGTLSDPIERRVDQKVTGISSKERRKEAGRILRGYMDGCRVGGMSSVDFDRVGTGSNSRLAISAYRLQAIHAVGAIRDMMPDRDFQLIERVVDQDEFVWDTVPSSQARTFIYEAIRRALDVVAVFEEMMGRSAFATRWGFELPMVKVVDRDDARRMSNAAEDILRQAR
;
A
#
# COMPACT_ATOMS: atom_id res chain seq x y z
N MET A 1 -6.94 34.79 29.31
CA MET A 1 -6.65 33.33 29.23
C MET A 1 -7.39 32.79 28.02
N ILE A 2 -6.67 32.29 27.01
CA ILE A 2 -7.29 31.73 25.79
C ILE A 2 -7.89 30.36 26.13
N SER A 3 -9.12 30.08 25.67
CA SER A 3 -9.77 28.82 25.98
C SER A 3 -9.04 27.63 25.35
N GLU A 4 -9.08 26.45 25.98
CA GLU A 4 -8.43 25.24 25.48
C GLU A 4 -8.94 24.82 24.07
N LYS A 5 -10.16 25.21 23.72
CA LYS A 5 -10.76 25.02 22.39
C LYS A 5 -10.20 26.01 21.35
N GLU A 6 -9.92 27.24 21.74
CA GLU A 6 -9.25 28.23 20.88
C GLU A 6 -7.77 27.89 20.70
N ALA A 7 -7.08 27.43 21.75
CA ALA A 7 -5.71 26.93 21.66
C ALA A 7 -5.62 25.70 20.72
N LYS A 8 -6.61 24.80 20.75
CA LYS A 8 -6.73 23.67 19.80
C LYS A 8 -7.08 24.12 18.38
N LYS A 9 -7.87 25.19 18.19
CA LYS A 9 -8.15 25.80 16.87
C LYS A 9 -6.94 26.52 16.28
N ILE A 10 -6.15 27.18 17.11
CA ILE A 10 -4.88 27.84 16.73
C ILE A 10 -3.84 26.78 16.36
N LYS A 11 -3.68 25.71 17.15
CA LYS A 11 -2.85 24.55 16.79
C LYS A 11 -3.30 23.83 15.51
N LYS A 12 -4.59 23.86 15.16
CA LYS A 12 -5.12 23.29 13.90
C LYS A 12 -4.82 24.17 12.67
N LYS A 13 -4.37 25.41 12.88
CA LYS A 13 -4.00 26.37 11.83
C LYS A 13 -2.49 26.42 11.55
N GLU A 14 -1.68 25.71 12.34
CA GLU A 14 -0.24 25.62 12.09
C GLU A 14 0.00 24.69 10.89
N MET A 15 0.51 25.27 9.81
CA MET A 15 0.94 24.56 8.63
C MET A 15 1.94 23.47 9.00
N GLY A 16 1.59 22.21 8.76
CA GLY A 16 2.44 21.06 9.13
C GLY A 16 3.85 21.17 8.53
N ILE A 17 4.85 20.63 9.22
CA ILE A 17 6.29 20.74 8.89
C ILE A 17 6.55 20.44 7.40
N VAL A 18 5.98 19.35 6.90
CA VAL A 18 6.16 18.93 5.50
C VAL A 18 5.62 19.97 4.52
N THR A 19 4.42 20.49 4.79
CA THR A 19 3.80 21.53 3.96
C THR A 19 4.63 22.80 3.98
N PHE A 20 5.10 23.20 5.16
CA PHE A 20 5.98 24.35 5.34
C PHE A 20 7.26 24.22 4.52
N THR A 21 8.00 23.12 4.68
CA THR A 21 9.26 22.87 3.96
C THR A 21 9.06 22.89 2.44
N ILE A 22 7.98 22.27 1.95
CA ILE A 22 7.68 22.22 0.51
C ILE A 22 7.31 23.61 -0.03
N SER A 23 6.52 24.39 0.72
CA SER A 23 6.16 25.76 0.35
C SER A 23 7.38 26.68 0.27
N VAL A 24 8.30 26.59 1.25
CA VAL A 24 9.56 27.37 1.25
C VAL A 24 10.45 27.00 0.06
N LEU A 25 10.65 25.70 -0.19
CA LEU A 25 11.46 25.25 -1.33
C LEU A 25 10.82 25.62 -2.69
N TRP A 26 9.50 25.65 -2.77
CA TRP A 26 8.79 26.03 -3.99
C TRP A 26 8.91 27.52 -4.29
N LEU A 27 8.70 28.39 -3.28
CA LEU A 27 8.75 29.84 -3.41
C LEU A 27 10.18 30.35 -3.63
N SER A 28 11.19 29.70 -3.04
CA SER A 28 12.60 30.00 -3.32
C SER A 28 13.03 29.71 -4.76
N GLY A 29 12.24 28.93 -5.51
CA GLY A 29 12.42 28.74 -6.95
C GLY A 29 12.83 27.32 -7.37
N LEU A 30 12.89 26.35 -6.45
CA LEU A 30 13.27 24.99 -6.82
C LEU A 30 12.19 24.32 -7.68
N SER A 31 12.61 23.46 -8.62
CA SER A 31 11.68 22.69 -9.44
C SER A 31 11.02 21.56 -8.64
N ILE A 32 9.82 21.13 -9.04
CA ILE A 32 9.12 19.98 -8.42
C ILE A 32 10.03 18.75 -8.37
N GLY A 33 10.81 18.52 -9.43
CA GLY A 33 11.77 17.41 -9.49
C GLY A 33 12.87 17.53 -8.44
N ARG A 34 13.41 18.74 -8.23
CA ARG A 34 14.44 18.96 -7.23
C ARG A 34 13.89 18.86 -5.80
N ILE A 35 12.70 19.38 -5.57
CA ILE A 35 12.00 19.27 -4.28
C ILE A 35 11.71 17.81 -3.96
N ALA A 36 11.20 17.04 -4.93
CA ALA A 36 10.94 15.60 -4.78
C ALA A 36 12.19 14.82 -4.34
N MET A 37 13.35 15.13 -4.92
CA MET A 37 14.64 14.54 -4.53
C MET A 37 15.04 14.93 -3.10
N LEU A 38 14.91 16.21 -2.72
CA LEU A 38 15.29 16.69 -1.39
C LEU A 38 14.35 16.19 -0.29
N SER A 39 13.07 15.99 -0.60
CA SER A 39 12.05 15.60 0.39
C SER A 39 11.74 14.09 0.41
N GLY A 40 12.31 13.30 -0.50
CA GLY A 40 11.99 11.86 -0.66
C GLY A 40 10.53 11.58 -1.02
N ARG A 41 9.86 12.47 -1.75
CA ARG A 41 8.41 12.36 -2.07
C ARG A 41 8.18 12.32 -3.58
N SER A 42 7.05 11.74 -3.99
CA SER A 42 6.67 11.72 -5.41
C SER A 42 6.34 13.13 -5.92
N LYS A 43 6.64 13.38 -7.21
CA LYS A 43 6.35 14.67 -7.87
C LYS A 43 4.85 15.05 -7.77
N GLY A 44 3.95 14.06 -7.83
CA GLY A 44 2.51 14.26 -7.67
C GLY A 44 2.12 14.72 -6.26
N SER A 45 2.76 14.17 -5.22
CA SER A 45 2.54 14.60 -3.84
C SER A 45 2.97 16.05 -3.62
N ILE A 46 4.15 16.43 -4.12
CA ILE A 46 4.66 17.82 -4.06
C ILE A 46 3.69 18.77 -4.76
N ARG A 47 3.27 18.44 -5.98
CA ARG A 47 2.31 19.24 -6.76
C ARG A 47 1.00 19.45 -6.00
N GLY A 48 0.44 18.39 -5.41
CA GLY A 48 -0.79 18.48 -4.63
C GLY A 48 -0.65 19.29 -3.32
N ILE A 49 0.55 19.36 -2.74
CA ILE A 49 0.81 20.19 -1.56
C ILE A 49 0.89 21.66 -1.96
N VAL A 50 1.64 21.98 -3.02
CA VAL A 50 1.78 23.35 -3.55
C VAL A 50 0.41 23.92 -3.91
N HIS A 51 -0.38 23.24 -4.75
CA HIS A 51 -1.68 23.79 -5.20
C HIS A 51 -2.72 23.95 -4.10
N ARG A 52 -2.65 23.17 -3.02
CA ARG A 52 -3.59 23.30 -1.91
C ARG A 52 -3.27 24.46 -0.97
N ASN A 53 -1.99 24.85 -0.89
CA ASN A 53 -1.53 25.82 0.11
C ASN A 53 -1.11 27.15 -0.51
N LEU A 54 -0.80 27.18 -1.80
CA LEU A 54 -0.44 28.37 -2.54
C LEU A 54 -1.49 28.57 -3.64
N PRO A 55 -2.52 29.42 -3.39
CA PRO A 55 -3.62 29.61 -4.32
C PRO A 55 -3.17 30.28 -5.61
N THR A 56 -2.14 31.13 -5.53
CA THR A 56 -1.53 31.79 -6.69
C THR A 56 -0.35 30.94 -7.22
N PRO A 57 -0.33 30.59 -8.51
CA PRO A 57 0.84 29.99 -9.15
C PRO A 57 2.08 30.85 -8.94
N ARG A 58 3.24 30.25 -8.66
CA ARG A 58 4.46 31.02 -8.41
C ARG A 58 4.97 31.77 -9.64
N GLU A 59 4.55 31.31 -10.82
CA GLU A 59 4.89 31.89 -12.12
C GLU A 59 4.21 33.25 -12.31
N GLU A 60 3.13 33.49 -11.57
CA GLU A 60 2.40 34.76 -11.52
C GLU A 60 2.89 35.67 -10.39
N LEU A 61 3.79 35.18 -9.53
CA LEU A 61 4.36 35.95 -8.43
C LEU A 61 5.71 36.57 -8.85
N THR A 62 5.82 37.87 -8.65
CA THR A 62 7.10 38.58 -8.75
C THR A 62 8.10 38.05 -7.72
N MET A 63 9.39 38.33 -7.93
CA MET A 63 10.43 37.95 -6.97
C MET A 63 10.19 38.57 -5.58
N GLU A 64 9.72 39.83 -5.55
CA GLU A 64 9.39 40.56 -4.32
C GLU A 64 8.20 39.94 -3.58
N GLU A 65 7.14 39.53 -4.30
CA GLU A 65 5.99 38.85 -3.70
C GLU A 65 6.37 37.47 -3.15
N ARG A 66 7.26 36.73 -3.85
CA ARG A 66 7.80 35.46 -3.36
C ARG A 66 8.65 35.67 -2.12
N GLN A 67 9.47 36.72 -2.07
CA GLN A 67 10.26 37.05 -0.87
C GLN A 67 9.35 37.42 0.30
N THR A 68 8.34 38.26 0.07
CA THR A 68 7.34 38.62 1.09
C THR A 68 6.63 37.39 1.67
N ALA A 69 6.27 36.43 0.81
CA ALA A 69 5.68 35.17 1.23
C ALA A 69 6.66 34.30 2.04
N LEU A 70 7.95 34.25 1.65
CA LEU A 70 8.99 33.53 2.39
C LEU A 70 9.24 34.14 3.77
N ASP A 71 9.26 35.48 3.88
CA ASP A 71 9.44 36.19 5.14
C ASP A 71 8.23 35.96 6.07
N HIS A 72 7.02 35.96 5.50
CA HIS A 72 5.82 35.58 6.23
C HIS A 72 5.92 34.13 6.74
N LEU A 73 6.33 33.18 5.91
CA LEU A 73 6.54 31.79 6.34
C LEU A 73 7.56 31.70 7.48
N LYS A 74 8.69 32.41 7.36
CA LYS A 74 9.74 32.46 8.39
C LYS A 74 9.22 33.01 9.73
N SER A 75 8.28 33.96 9.69
CA SER A 75 7.63 34.52 10.88
C SER A 75 6.57 33.59 11.51
N VAL A 76 5.88 32.79 10.70
CA VAL A 76 4.75 31.94 11.13
C VAL A 76 5.22 30.64 11.76
N ARG A 77 6.40 30.13 11.37
CA ARG A 77 6.92 28.86 11.90
C ARG A 77 8.44 28.91 12.04
N CYS A 78 8.93 28.52 13.22
CA CYS A 78 10.33 28.22 13.43
C CYS A 78 10.69 26.90 12.73
N ASP A 79 11.65 26.94 11.81
CA ASP A 79 12.04 25.82 10.94
C ASP A 79 12.90 24.74 11.66
N GLU A 80 13.17 24.88 12.96
CA GLU A 80 14.03 23.94 13.73
C GLU A 80 15.38 23.62 13.02
N ALA A 81 15.91 24.58 12.24
CA ALA A 81 17.13 24.43 11.42
C ALA A 81 17.10 23.31 10.35
N ARG A 82 15.92 22.92 9.85
CA ARG A 82 15.77 21.86 8.84
C ARG A 82 16.12 22.33 7.42
N LEU A 83 15.91 23.60 7.11
CA LEU A 83 16.29 24.25 5.87
C LEU A 83 17.41 25.25 6.14
N SER A 84 18.39 25.27 5.24
CA SER A 84 19.41 26.31 5.23
C SER A 84 18.77 27.66 4.89
N ASP A 85 19.25 28.75 5.52
CA ASP A 85 18.77 30.12 5.28
C ASP A 85 18.73 30.52 3.80
N LYS A 86 19.57 29.91 2.96
CA LYS A 86 19.58 30.12 1.51
C LYS A 86 18.24 29.82 0.81
N TYR A 87 17.38 29.00 1.42
CA TYR A 87 16.06 28.66 0.88
C TYR A 87 14.95 29.61 1.35
N PHE A 88 15.26 30.57 2.22
CA PHE A 88 14.37 31.67 2.59
C PHE A 88 14.62 32.93 1.75
N VAL A 89 15.41 32.79 0.67
CA VAL A 89 15.65 33.84 -0.32
C VAL A 89 15.02 33.41 -1.64
N ALA A 90 14.22 34.29 -2.24
CA ALA A 90 13.63 34.06 -3.55
C ALA A 90 14.70 34.19 -4.65
N CYS A 91 14.90 33.12 -5.42
CA CYS A 91 15.79 33.14 -6.58
C CYS A 91 15.01 33.36 -7.89
N GLU A 92 15.72 33.79 -8.93
CA GLU A 92 15.21 33.78 -10.30
C GLU A 92 14.75 32.38 -10.70
N LEU A 93 13.60 32.31 -11.37
CA LEU A 93 13.10 31.07 -11.93
C LEU A 93 13.88 30.78 -13.21
N SER A 94 14.26 29.52 -13.45
CA SER A 94 14.84 29.17 -14.75
C SER A 94 13.81 29.37 -15.86
N GLN A 95 14.25 29.59 -17.11
CA GLN A 95 13.35 29.78 -18.27
C GLN A 95 12.29 28.66 -18.43
N ALA A 96 12.60 27.44 -18.02
CA ALA A 96 11.65 26.30 -18.03
C ALA A 96 10.58 26.36 -16.92
N GLN A 97 10.74 27.27 -15.96
CA GLN A 97 9.89 27.48 -14.81
C GLN A 97 9.20 28.86 -14.82
N GLU A 98 9.58 29.77 -15.72
CA GLU A 98 8.90 31.04 -15.91
C GLU A 98 7.55 30.85 -16.61
N ALA A 99 6.62 31.80 -16.40
CA ALA A 99 5.39 31.83 -17.15
C ALA A 99 5.70 31.93 -18.66
N PRO A 100 5.05 31.13 -19.53
CA PRO A 100 5.21 31.25 -20.96
C PRO A 100 4.76 32.65 -21.41
N LYS A 101 5.64 33.40 -22.07
CA LYS A 101 5.41 34.80 -22.49
C LYS A 101 4.23 34.99 -23.45
N SER A 102 3.72 33.92 -24.05
CA SER A 102 2.53 33.90 -24.89
C SER A 102 1.91 32.49 -24.88
N GLY A 103 1.07 32.19 -23.88
CA GLY A 103 0.37 30.92 -23.76
C GLY A 103 -0.09 30.65 -22.32
N PRO A 104 -1.02 29.72 -22.09
CA PRO A 104 -1.39 29.35 -20.73
C PRO A 104 -0.17 28.78 -20.00
N SER A 105 -0.02 29.10 -18.71
CA SER A 105 1.04 28.64 -17.80
C SER A 105 1.48 27.19 -18.08
N VAL A 106 2.77 26.86 -17.90
CA VAL A 106 3.28 25.48 -18.01
C VAL A 106 2.55 24.51 -17.06
N LEU A 107 1.85 25.04 -16.05
CA LEU A 107 0.97 24.31 -15.14
C LEU A 107 -0.53 24.39 -15.48
N GLY A 108 -0.93 25.23 -16.45
CA GLY A 108 -2.31 25.57 -16.83
C GLY A 108 -3.14 26.12 -15.67
N SER A 109 -4.31 26.67 -15.97
CA SER A 109 -5.28 26.93 -14.91
C SER A 109 -5.83 25.60 -14.42
N LEU A 110 -6.25 25.52 -13.16
CA LEU A 110 -6.86 24.30 -12.58
C LEU A 110 -7.98 23.71 -13.49
N ALA A 111 -8.64 24.58 -14.27
CA ALA A 111 -9.70 24.22 -15.21
C ALA A 111 -9.21 23.52 -16.48
N SER A 112 -7.97 23.75 -16.96
CA SER A 112 -7.49 23.13 -18.21
C SER A 112 -7.08 21.66 -18.05
N TYR A 113 -6.80 21.22 -16.83
CA TYR A 113 -6.37 19.84 -16.52
C TYR A 113 -7.46 18.98 -15.89
N MET A 114 -8.57 19.59 -15.46
CA MET A 114 -9.81 18.85 -15.32
C MET A 114 -10.39 18.69 -16.71
N LYS A 115 -10.09 17.56 -17.39
CA LYS A 115 -10.98 17.09 -18.47
C LYS A 115 -12.40 17.26 -17.92
N PRO A 116 -13.32 17.97 -18.60
CA PRO A 116 -14.70 18.03 -18.14
C PRO A 116 -15.11 16.59 -17.90
N LYS A 117 -15.41 16.28 -16.64
CA LYS A 117 -15.92 14.97 -16.25
C LYS A 117 -17.05 14.73 -17.25
N PRO A 118 -16.99 13.68 -18.09
CA PRO A 118 -18.05 13.45 -19.06
C PRO A 118 -19.33 13.56 -18.27
N THR A 119 -20.18 14.51 -18.68
CA THR A 119 -21.40 14.87 -17.97
C THR A 119 -22.06 13.55 -17.64
N LYS A 120 -22.10 13.18 -16.35
CA LYS A 120 -22.66 11.89 -15.96
C LYS A 120 -24.03 11.86 -16.63
N PRO A 121 -24.31 10.87 -17.50
CA PRO A 121 -25.62 10.78 -18.12
C PRO A 121 -26.65 10.88 -17.01
N ALA A 122 -27.64 11.76 -17.20
CA ALA A 122 -28.65 12.01 -16.19
C ALA A 122 -29.15 10.66 -15.64
N PRO A 123 -29.22 10.48 -14.31
CA PRO A 123 -29.63 9.21 -13.75
C PRO A 123 -31.00 8.85 -14.35
N PRO A 124 -31.17 7.61 -14.86
CA PRO A 124 -32.40 7.22 -15.51
C PRO A 124 -33.57 7.44 -14.56
N PRO A 125 -34.74 7.88 -15.05
CA PRO A 125 -35.89 8.21 -14.22
C PRO A 125 -36.18 7.07 -13.25
N MET A 126 -36.57 7.43 -12.02
CA MET A 126 -36.93 6.45 -11.01
C MET A 126 -38.13 5.63 -11.51
N PRO A 127 -38.06 4.29 -11.47
CA PRO A 127 -39.19 3.45 -11.85
C PRO A 127 -40.36 3.71 -10.89
N ASP A 128 -41.59 3.75 -11.43
CA ASP A 128 -42.78 3.96 -10.61
C ASP A 128 -43.07 2.74 -9.72
N GLY A 129 -42.85 2.90 -8.41
CA GLY A 129 -43.07 1.86 -7.40
C GLY A 129 -44.53 1.41 -7.22
N ARG A 130 -45.49 2.10 -7.83
CA ARG A 130 -46.90 1.68 -7.86
C ARG A 130 -47.17 0.58 -8.88
N THR A 131 -46.31 0.40 -9.88
CA THR A 131 -46.47 -0.63 -10.91
C THR A 131 -45.67 -1.90 -10.57
N ARG A 132 -46.17 -3.07 -11.00
CA ARG A 132 -45.49 -4.37 -10.80
C ARG A 132 -44.12 -4.40 -11.50
N GLU A 133 -44.01 -3.76 -12.66
CA GLU A 133 -42.77 -3.65 -13.43
C GLU A 133 -41.78 -2.70 -12.76
N GLY A 134 -42.24 -1.55 -12.25
CA GLY A 134 -41.39 -0.64 -11.49
C GLY A 134 -40.82 -1.26 -10.21
N ARG A 135 -41.58 -2.11 -9.50
CA ARG A 135 -41.07 -2.83 -8.32
C ARG A 135 -39.98 -3.85 -8.66
N LYS A 136 -40.10 -4.58 -9.78
CA LYS A 136 -39.06 -5.50 -10.26
C LYS A 136 -37.79 -4.76 -10.67
N GLU A 137 -37.94 -3.64 -11.37
CA GLU A 137 -36.82 -2.81 -11.81
C GLU A 137 -36.07 -2.18 -10.63
N ILE A 138 -36.77 -1.74 -9.59
CA ILE A 138 -36.16 -1.23 -8.35
C ILE A 138 -35.33 -2.32 -7.66
N GLN A 139 -35.84 -3.57 -7.58
CA GLN A 139 -35.09 -4.68 -7.01
C GLN A 139 -33.83 -5.02 -7.83
N ARG A 140 -33.93 -5.03 -9.16
CA ARG A 140 -32.79 -5.27 -10.05
C ARG A 140 -31.70 -4.21 -9.84
N ARG A 141 -32.06 -2.91 -9.87
CA ARG A 141 -31.12 -1.81 -9.63
C ARG A 141 -30.47 -1.89 -8.25
N LYS A 142 -31.20 -2.35 -7.22
CA LYS A 142 -30.66 -2.53 -5.87
C LYS A 142 -29.66 -3.70 -5.78
N GLN A 143 -29.87 -4.78 -6.54
CA GLN A 143 -28.92 -5.88 -6.63
C GLN A 143 -27.66 -5.49 -7.41
N GLU A 144 -27.82 -4.80 -8.54
CA GLU A 144 -26.71 -4.27 -9.34
C GLU A 144 -25.87 -3.26 -8.55
N ALA A 145 -26.51 -2.34 -7.81
CA ALA A 145 -25.81 -1.39 -6.94
C ALA A 145 -25.00 -2.09 -5.84
N ARG A 146 -25.56 -3.13 -5.21
CA ARG A 146 -24.85 -3.95 -4.22
C ARG A 146 -23.67 -4.71 -4.82
N HIS A 147 -23.81 -5.19 -6.05
CA HIS A 147 -22.71 -5.87 -6.73
C HIS A 147 -21.59 -4.90 -7.10
N GLN A 148 -21.93 -3.71 -7.64
CA GLN A 148 -20.97 -2.66 -7.94
C GLN A 148 -20.27 -2.12 -6.69
N GLU A 149 -21.00 -1.98 -5.57
CA GLU A 149 -20.43 -1.59 -4.29
C GLU A 149 -19.43 -2.63 -3.78
N LYS A 150 -19.75 -3.93 -3.90
CA LYS A 150 -18.80 -5.01 -3.56
C LYS A 150 -17.54 -4.95 -4.43
N VAL A 151 -17.68 -4.82 -5.74
CA VAL A 151 -16.54 -4.73 -6.67
C VAL A 151 -15.71 -3.47 -6.41
N ALA A 152 -16.34 -2.35 -6.08
CA ALA A 152 -15.65 -1.10 -5.75
C ALA A 152 -14.89 -1.21 -4.42
N VAL A 153 -15.48 -1.84 -3.40
CA VAL A 153 -14.82 -2.11 -2.11
C VAL A 153 -13.63 -3.05 -2.31
N GLU A 154 -13.77 -4.07 -3.15
CA GLU A 154 -12.68 -5.01 -3.48
C GLU A 154 -11.55 -4.35 -4.27
N GLN A 155 -11.88 -3.52 -5.27
CA GLN A 155 -10.88 -2.74 -6.02
C GLN A 155 -10.20 -1.67 -5.17
N GLN A 156 -10.93 -1.05 -4.23
CA GLN A 156 -10.36 -0.07 -3.33
C GLN A 156 -9.47 -0.75 -2.27
N ALA A 157 -9.86 -1.91 -1.76
CA ALA A 157 -9.00 -2.76 -0.94
C ALA A 157 -7.72 -3.16 -1.70
N ALA A 158 -7.82 -3.54 -2.97
CA ALA A 158 -6.65 -3.86 -3.80
C ALA A 158 -5.70 -2.66 -3.98
N ARG A 159 -6.23 -1.43 -4.08
CA ARG A 159 -5.42 -0.19 -4.18
C ARG A 159 -4.79 0.20 -2.84
N GLU A 160 -5.51 0.02 -1.74
CA GLU A 160 -5.05 0.37 -0.39
C GLU A 160 -4.01 -0.63 0.15
N MET A 161 -3.96 -1.85 -0.40
CA MET A 161 -2.99 -2.91 -0.07
C MET A 161 -1.58 -2.71 -0.66
N GLY A 162 -1.31 -1.59 -1.35
CA GLY A 162 0.04 -1.14 -1.71
C GLY A 162 0.89 -2.13 -2.53
N GLY A 163 0.25 -3.00 -3.30
CA GLY A 163 0.89 -4.16 -3.93
C GLY A 163 1.24 -4.01 -5.39
N ALA A 164 2.39 -4.56 -5.78
CA ALA A 164 2.91 -4.61 -7.14
C ALA A 164 1.84 -4.93 -8.20
N VAL A 165 1.98 -4.26 -9.35
CA VAL A 165 0.98 -4.17 -10.45
C VAL A 165 0.54 -5.54 -11.01
N ASN A 166 1.28 -6.62 -10.76
CA ASN A 166 1.05 -7.95 -11.35
C ASN A 166 0.68 -9.05 -10.33
N ARG A 167 0.36 -8.69 -9.08
CA ARG A 167 -0.02 -9.66 -8.03
C ARG A 167 -1.19 -10.56 -8.47
N GLY A 168 -0.93 -11.85 -8.63
CA GLY A 168 -1.95 -12.87 -8.92
C GLY A 168 -2.42 -12.96 -10.38
N LEU A 169 -1.83 -12.18 -11.28
CA LEU A 169 -2.06 -12.27 -12.73
C LEU A 169 -0.99 -13.14 -13.39
N HIS A 170 -1.26 -13.64 -14.60
CA HIS A 170 -0.22 -14.21 -15.47
C HIS A 170 0.93 -13.21 -15.57
N GLY A 171 2.13 -13.61 -15.12
CA GLY A 171 3.32 -12.75 -15.08
C GLY A 171 3.83 -12.33 -13.70
N SER A 172 3.19 -12.77 -12.60
CA SER A 172 3.79 -12.59 -11.24
C SER A 172 5.08 -13.42 -11.10
N ALA A 173 6.02 -12.98 -10.27
CA ALA A 173 7.34 -13.62 -10.10
C ALA A 173 7.21 -15.10 -9.69
N LEU A 174 6.27 -15.44 -8.80
CA LEU A 174 5.98 -16.82 -8.41
C LEU A 174 5.39 -17.65 -9.56
N GLU A 175 4.44 -17.09 -10.32
CA GLU A 175 3.86 -17.76 -11.48
C GLU A 175 4.90 -17.95 -12.59
N TYR A 176 5.78 -16.97 -12.80
CA TYR A 176 6.90 -17.09 -13.73
C TYR A 176 7.82 -18.26 -13.38
N LEU A 177 8.24 -18.38 -12.11
CA LEU A 177 9.06 -19.52 -11.64
C LEU A 177 8.35 -20.87 -11.83
N HIS A 178 7.02 -20.89 -11.66
CA HIS A 178 6.21 -22.06 -11.97
C HIS A 178 6.25 -22.36 -13.47
N ASP A 179 5.98 -21.40 -14.34
CA ASP A 179 5.89 -21.58 -15.78
C ASP A 179 7.23 -22.04 -16.39
N ILE A 180 8.35 -21.45 -15.98
CA ILE A 180 9.70 -21.88 -16.42
C ILE A 180 10.18 -23.19 -15.77
N GLY A 181 9.41 -23.73 -14.82
CA GLY A 181 9.67 -25.02 -14.19
C GLY A 181 10.87 -25.03 -13.24
N THR A 182 11.24 -23.88 -12.66
CA THR A 182 12.31 -23.78 -11.65
C THR A 182 11.82 -24.07 -10.23
N LEU A 183 10.50 -24.08 -10.01
CA LEU A 183 9.90 -24.58 -8.77
C LEU A 183 9.97 -26.11 -8.65
N SER A 184 10.13 -26.85 -9.75
CA SER A 184 10.39 -28.29 -9.69
C SER A 184 11.87 -28.57 -9.43
N ASP A 185 12.18 -29.60 -8.65
CA ASP A 185 13.57 -30.04 -8.52
C ASP A 185 14.02 -30.76 -9.80
N PRO A 186 15.22 -30.49 -10.36
CA PRO A 186 15.75 -31.27 -11.48
C PRO A 186 15.83 -32.77 -11.17
N ILE A 187 16.12 -33.12 -9.90
CA ILE A 187 16.22 -34.50 -9.42
C ILE A 187 14.81 -35.11 -9.26
N GLU A 188 13.81 -34.32 -8.86
CA GLU A 188 12.44 -34.77 -8.62
C GLU A 188 11.56 -34.80 -9.87
N ARG A 189 11.93 -34.16 -10.99
CA ARG A 189 11.18 -34.33 -12.25
C ARG A 189 10.98 -35.80 -12.64
N ARG A 190 11.90 -36.70 -12.25
CA ARG A 190 11.80 -38.15 -12.47
C ARG A 190 11.04 -38.90 -11.36
N VAL A 191 10.95 -38.33 -10.17
CA VAL A 191 10.31 -38.92 -8.99
C VAL A 191 8.85 -38.49 -8.88
N ASP A 192 8.54 -37.22 -9.10
CA ASP A 192 7.19 -36.65 -9.15
C ASP A 192 6.31 -37.29 -10.25
N GLN A 193 6.91 -37.83 -11.31
CA GLN A 193 6.19 -38.62 -12.33
C GLN A 193 5.65 -39.95 -11.79
N LYS A 194 6.12 -40.43 -10.64
CA LYS A 194 5.78 -41.73 -10.05
C LYS A 194 4.97 -41.63 -8.76
N VAL A 195 4.79 -40.45 -8.19
CA VAL A 195 4.11 -40.25 -6.90
C VAL A 195 2.64 -39.89 -7.12
N THR A 196 1.74 -40.66 -6.50
CA THR A 196 0.32 -40.32 -6.38
C THR A 196 0.15 -39.23 -5.32
N GLY A 197 0.23 -37.95 -5.72
CA GLY A 197 0.10 -36.80 -4.83
C GLY A 197 0.27 -35.45 -5.54
N ILE A 198 0.19 -34.34 -4.80
CA ILE A 198 0.48 -33.00 -5.34
C ILE A 198 1.98 -32.93 -5.67
N SER A 199 2.31 -32.62 -6.93
CA SER A 199 3.72 -32.51 -7.36
C SER A 199 4.49 -31.46 -6.55
N SER A 200 5.82 -31.60 -6.45
CA SER A 200 6.66 -30.63 -5.73
C SER A 200 6.46 -29.20 -6.24
N LYS A 201 6.28 -29.06 -7.55
CA LYS A 201 6.03 -27.81 -8.25
C LYS A 201 4.71 -27.16 -7.82
N GLU A 202 3.61 -27.91 -7.85
CA GLU A 202 2.28 -27.40 -7.46
C GLU A 202 2.23 -27.09 -5.97
N ARG A 203 2.84 -27.94 -5.13
CA ARG A 203 2.90 -27.73 -3.69
C ARG A 203 3.61 -26.42 -3.34
N ARG A 204 4.76 -26.15 -3.97
CA ARG A 204 5.53 -24.91 -3.74
C ARG A 204 4.79 -23.68 -4.24
N LYS A 205 4.06 -23.78 -5.36
CA LYS A 205 3.19 -22.71 -5.85
C LYS A 205 2.08 -22.41 -4.86
N GLU A 206 1.40 -23.43 -4.37
CA GLU A 206 0.31 -23.26 -3.41
C GLU A 206 0.82 -22.72 -2.06
N ALA A 207 1.94 -23.23 -1.55
CA ALA A 207 2.59 -22.69 -0.36
C ALA A 207 2.92 -21.20 -0.52
N GLY A 208 3.41 -20.78 -1.70
CA GLY A 208 3.64 -19.37 -2.00
C GLY A 208 2.35 -18.54 -2.01
N ARG A 209 1.25 -19.08 -2.52
CA ARG A 209 -0.07 -18.41 -2.48
C ARG A 209 -0.59 -18.26 -1.06
N ILE A 210 -0.44 -19.29 -0.23
CA ILE A 210 -0.86 -19.25 1.18
C ILE A 210 -0.03 -18.21 1.96
N LEU A 211 1.29 -18.20 1.78
CA LEU A 211 2.17 -17.20 2.40
C LEU A 211 1.76 -15.77 2.01
N ARG A 212 1.47 -15.54 0.73
CA ARG A 212 0.92 -14.25 0.25
C ARG A 212 -0.37 -13.91 0.98
N GLY A 213 -1.28 -14.86 1.12
CA GLY A 213 -2.53 -14.68 1.86
C GLY A 213 -2.32 -14.24 3.31
N TYR A 214 -1.33 -14.81 4.02
CA TYR A 214 -0.99 -14.35 5.36
C TYR A 214 -0.34 -12.96 5.37
N MET A 215 0.60 -12.68 4.47
CA MET A 215 1.22 -11.36 4.37
C MET A 215 0.19 -10.27 4.06
N ASP A 216 -0.80 -10.57 3.22
CA ASP A 216 -1.94 -9.71 2.97
C ASP A 216 -2.84 -9.59 4.21
N GLY A 217 -3.16 -10.71 4.87
CA GLY A 217 -3.92 -10.71 6.13
C GLY A 217 -3.30 -9.83 7.22
N CYS A 218 -1.97 -9.71 7.29
CA CYS A 218 -1.27 -8.78 8.18
C CYS A 218 -1.56 -7.30 7.86
N ARG A 219 -1.72 -6.98 6.57
CA ARG A 219 -1.98 -5.61 6.06
C ARG A 219 -3.43 -5.20 6.12
N VAL A 220 -4.38 -6.15 6.04
CA VAL A 220 -5.83 -5.89 6.16
C VAL A 220 -6.16 -5.43 7.58
N GLY A 221 -5.80 -4.19 7.88
CA GLY A 221 -6.19 -3.48 9.08
C GLY A 221 -7.41 -2.64 8.78
N GLY A 222 -8.40 -2.71 9.67
CA GLY A 222 -9.53 -1.77 9.79
C GLY A 222 -9.11 -0.33 10.11
N MET A 223 -7.99 0.13 9.56
CA MET A 223 -7.81 1.51 9.17
C MET A 223 -8.47 1.70 7.80
N SER A 224 -9.78 1.49 7.72
CA SER A 224 -10.56 2.38 6.87
C SER A 224 -10.04 3.77 7.20
N SER A 225 -9.55 4.49 6.20
CA SER A 225 -9.26 5.92 6.32
C SER A 225 -10.33 6.51 7.23
N VAL A 226 -9.94 7.11 8.36
CA VAL A 226 -10.89 7.81 9.20
C VAL A 226 -11.54 8.85 8.27
N ASP A 227 -12.74 8.52 7.79
CA ASP A 227 -13.62 9.43 7.09
C ASP A 227 -14.06 10.41 8.17
N PHE A 228 -13.24 11.45 8.37
CA PHE A 228 -13.54 12.51 9.34
C PHE A 228 -14.86 13.23 9.00
N ASP A 229 -15.40 13.00 7.80
CA ASP A 229 -16.69 13.54 7.35
C ASP A 229 -17.90 12.64 7.66
N ARG A 230 -17.71 11.39 8.11
CA ARG A 230 -18.81 10.54 8.64
C ARG A 230 -18.98 10.69 10.14
N VAL A 231 -19.11 11.94 10.61
CA VAL A 231 -19.66 12.21 11.95
C VAL A 231 -21.18 12.15 11.86
N GLY A 232 -21.70 10.93 11.84
CA GLY A 232 -23.13 10.67 11.77
C GLY A 232 -23.45 9.30 12.34
N THR A 233 -23.75 9.27 13.65
CA THR A 233 -24.51 8.22 14.34
C THR A 233 -24.00 6.78 14.25
N GLY A 234 -23.32 6.34 15.32
CA GLY A 234 -23.59 5.01 15.89
C GLY A 234 -22.91 3.78 15.29
N SER A 235 -21.71 3.88 14.72
CA SER A 235 -20.90 2.68 14.43
C SER A 235 -19.62 2.68 15.26
N ASN A 236 -19.52 1.73 16.20
CA ASN A 236 -18.29 1.40 16.92
C ASN A 236 -17.28 0.79 15.93
N SER A 237 -16.63 1.60 15.09
CA SER A 237 -15.42 1.20 14.38
C SER A 237 -14.22 1.25 15.35
N ARG A 238 -14.27 0.44 16.42
CA ARG A 238 -13.19 0.38 17.41
C ARG A 238 -12.17 -0.66 16.94
N LEU A 239 -10.96 -0.20 16.60
CA LEU A 239 -9.59 -0.67 16.92
C LEU A 239 -9.28 -2.18 17.20
N ALA A 240 -10.23 -3.10 17.15
CA ALA A 240 -10.00 -4.52 17.39
C ALA A 240 -9.30 -5.14 16.18
N ILE A 241 -8.15 -5.77 16.42
CA ILE A 241 -7.47 -6.58 15.41
C ILE A 241 -8.38 -7.76 15.11
N SER A 242 -8.77 -7.97 13.85
CA SER A 242 -9.63 -9.10 13.49
C SER A 242 -8.92 -10.43 13.82
N ALA A 243 -9.68 -11.45 14.21
CA ALA A 243 -9.13 -12.78 14.49
C ALA A 243 -8.31 -13.34 13.31
N TYR A 244 -8.75 -13.09 12.08
CA TYR A 244 -7.99 -13.46 10.88
C TYR A 244 -6.64 -12.74 10.79
N ARG A 245 -6.59 -11.45 11.13
CA ARG A 245 -5.34 -10.68 11.15
C ARG A 245 -4.40 -11.16 12.26
N LEU A 246 -4.91 -11.49 13.44
CA LEU A 246 -4.09 -12.10 14.50
C LEU A 246 -3.51 -13.44 14.03
N GLN A 247 -4.33 -14.30 13.44
CA GLN A 247 -3.88 -15.57 12.87
C GLN A 247 -2.78 -15.36 11.81
N ALA A 248 -2.97 -14.40 10.90
CA ALA A 248 -1.99 -14.07 9.88
C ALA A 248 -0.66 -13.54 10.46
N ILE A 249 -0.72 -12.65 11.46
CA ILE A 249 0.48 -12.13 12.14
C ILE A 249 1.25 -13.26 12.81
N HIS A 250 0.55 -14.15 13.52
CA HIS A 250 1.16 -15.31 14.16
C HIS A 250 1.74 -16.30 13.14
N ALA A 251 1.04 -16.57 12.04
CA ALA A 251 1.52 -17.45 10.98
C ALA A 251 2.79 -16.90 10.32
N VAL A 252 2.81 -15.61 9.95
CA VAL A 252 4.01 -14.98 9.36
C VAL A 252 5.18 -15.00 10.35
N GLY A 253 4.93 -14.71 11.63
CA GLY A 253 5.96 -14.79 12.67
C GLY A 253 6.54 -16.20 12.81
N ALA A 254 5.67 -17.20 12.91
CA ALA A 254 6.07 -18.60 13.04
C ALA A 254 6.84 -19.11 11.81
N ILE A 255 6.39 -18.78 10.60
CA ILE A 255 7.08 -19.13 9.35
C ILE A 255 8.46 -18.48 9.30
N ARG A 256 8.58 -17.22 9.73
CA ARG A 256 9.86 -16.52 9.81
C ARG A 256 10.81 -17.20 10.79
N ASP A 257 10.33 -17.63 11.96
CA ASP A 257 11.14 -18.33 12.96
C ASP A 257 11.59 -19.74 12.49
N MET A 258 10.91 -20.32 11.50
CA MET A 258 11.27 -21.62 10.92
C MET A 258 12.38 -21.56 9.86
N MET A 259 12.78 -20.38 9.39
CA MET A 259 13.78 -20.25 8.32
C MET A 259 14.79 -19.13 8.62
N PRO A 260 15.97 -19.12 7.98
CA PRO A 260 16.90 -18.01 8.09
C PRO A 260 16.25 -16.70 7.60
N ASP A 261 16.53 -15.58 8.29
CA ASP A 261 16.03 -14.24 7.90
C ASP A 261 16.32 -13.91 6.42
N ARG A 262 17.47 -14.36 5.91
CA ARG A 262 17.85 -14.19 4.50
C ARG A 262 16.84 -14.85 3.54
N ASP A 263 16.40 -16.06 3.87
CA ASP A 263 15.45 -16.81 3.04
C ASP A 263 14.05 -16.20 3.15
N PHE A 264 13.67 -15.74 4.35
CA PHE A 264 12.40 -15.05 4.57
C PHE A 264 12.33 -13.74 3.75
N GLN A 265 13.37 -12.90 3.82
CA GLN A 265 13.43 -11.67 3.02
C GLN A 265 13.41 -11.96 1.51
N LEU A 266 14.08 -13.03 1.08
CA LEU A 266 14.08 -13.44 -0.31
C LEU A 266 12.66 -13.84 -0.76
N ILE A 267 11.97 -14.68 0.01
CA ILE A 267 10.64 -15.14 -0.35
C ILE A 267 9.60 -14.03 -0.21
N GLU A 268 9.75 -13.10 0.73
CA GLU A 268 8.93 -11.89 0.83
C GLU A 268 9.05 -11.06 -0.45
N ARG A 269 10.25 -10.79 -0.95
CA ARG A 269 10.43 -10.04 -2.21
C ARG A 269 9.76 -10.72 -3.40
N VAL A 270 9.85 -12.05 -3.49
CA VAL A 270 9.28 -12.82 -4.62
C VAL A 270 7.76 -12.96 -4.51
N VAL A 271 7.26 -13.36 -3.34
CA VAL A 271 5.86 -13.72 -3.14
C VAL A 271 5.02 -12.48 -2.87
N ASP A 272 5.53 -11.55 -2.09
CA ASP A 272 4.81 -10.35 -1.68
C ASP A 272 5.04 -9.16 -2.61
N GLN A 273 6.29 -8.79 -2.80
CA GLN A 273 6.65 -7.60 -3.58
C GLN A 273 6.65 -7.87 -5.08
N ASP A 274 6.47 -9.14 -5.48
CA ASP A 274 6.41 -9.60 -6.86
C ASP A 274 7.69 -9.25 -7.66
N GLU A 275 8.83 -9.28 -6.98
CA GLU A 275 10.13 -8.93 -7.55
C GLU A 275 10.85 -10.13 -8.19
N PHE A 276 11.39 -9.90 -9.39
CA PHE A 276 12.25 -10.83 -10.11
C PHE A 276 13.69 -10.75 -9.60
N VAL A 277 13.91 -11.20 -8.36
CA VAL A 277 15.19 -11.08 -7.64
C VAL A 277 16.40 -11.73 -8.35
N TRP A 278 16.16 -12.60 -9.34
CA TRP A 278 17.19 -13.26 -10.16
C TRP A 278 17.58 -12.49 -11.43
N ASP A 279 16.79 -11.50 -11.87
CA ASP A 279 17.04 -10.79 -13.14
C ASP A 279 18.29 -9.90 -13.07
N THR A 280 18.56 -9.35 -11.89
CA THR A 280 19.74 -8.50 -11.63
C THR A 280 21.04 -9.31 -11.51
N VAL A 281 20.96 -10.64 -11.46
CA VAL A 281 22.11 -11.51 -11.29
C VAL A 281 22.59 -11.99 -12.66
N PRO A 282 23.80 -11.63 -13.11
CA PRO A 282 24.30 -12.02 -14.44
C PRO A 282 24.77 -13.48 -14.51
N SER A 283 25.20 -14.06 -13.39
CA SER A 283 25.71 -15.44 -13.34
C SER A 283 24.58 -16.47 -13.26
N SER A 284 24.56 -17.41 -14.20
CA SER A 284 23.61 -18.54 -14.20
C SER A 284 23.76 -19.42 -12.95
N GLN A 285 24.99 -19.65 -12.49
CA GLN A 285 25.25 -20.42 -11.28
C GLN A 285 24.69 -19.72 -10.04
N ALA A 286 24.85 -18.40 -9.94
CA ALA A 286 24.30 -17.61 -8.85
C ALA A 286 22.76 -17.61 -8.86
N ARG A 287 22.13 -17.58 -10.05
CA ARG A 287 20.66 -17.73 -10.16
C ARG A 287 20.17 -19.08 -9.63
N THR A 288 20.91 -20.17 -9.89
CA THR A 288 20.55 -21.51 -9.37
C THR A 288 20.49 -21.52 -7.85
N PHE A 289 21.44 -20.89 -7.15
CA PHE A 289 21.42 -20.77 -5.69
C PHE A 289 20.21 -19.97 -5.18
N ILE A 290 19.78 -18.94 -5.92
CA ILE A 290 18.56 -18.19 -5.61
C ILE A 290 17.32 -19.08 -5.77
N TYR A 291 17.22 -19.82 -6.87
CA TYR A 291 16.09 -20.73 -7.09
C TYR A 291 16.03 -21.85 -6.04
N GLU A 292 17.18 -22.35 -5.60
CA GLU A 292 17.26 -23.31 -4.51
C GLU A 292 16.81 -22.72 -3.17
N ALA A 293 17.25 -21.51 -2.84
CA ALA A 293 16.81 -20.81 -1.62
C ALA A 293 15.30 -20.53 -1.63
N ILE A 294 14.74 -20.14 -2.78
CA ILE A 294 13.29 -19.95 -2.96
C ILE A 294 12.54 -21.28 -2.77
N ARG A 295 13.01 -22.38 -3.38
CA ARG A 295 12.41 -23.72 -3.21
C ARG A 295 12.43 -24.16 -1.74
N ARG A 296 13.55 -23.94 -1.05
CA ARG A 296 13.71 -24.24 0.38
C ARG A 296 12.72 -23.43 1.23
N ALA A 297 12.64 -22.12 1.01
CA ALA A 297 11.71 -21.25 1.74
C ALA A 297 10.25 -21.68 1.52
N LEU A 298 9.86 -22.02 0.29
CA LEU A 298 8.52 -22.52 -0.02
C LEU A 298 8.24 -23.90 0.59
N ASP A 299 9.24 -24.78 0.67
CA ASP A 299 9.10 -26.07 1.36
C ASP A 299 8.93 -25.88 2.88
N VAL A 300 9.54 -24.86 3.49
CA VAL A 300 9.29 -24.53 4.91
C VAL A 300 7.82 -24.11 5.12
N VAL A 301 7.29 -23.26 4.24
CA VAL A 301 5.86 -22.89 4.27
C VAL A 301 4.98 -24.12 4.06
N ALA A 302 5.34 -25.02 3.15
CA ALA A 302 4.61 -26.26 2.94
C ALA A 302 4.63 -27.18 4.17
N VAL A 303 5.70 -27.17 4.97
CA VAL A 303 5.75 -27.88 6.26
C VAL A 303 4.84 -27.22 7.28
N PHE A 304 4.82 -25.88 7.34
CA PHE A 304 3.93 -25.14 8.24
C PHE A 304 2.44 -25.42 7.94
N GLU A 305 2.08 -25.48 6.66
CA GLU A 305 0.71 -25.78 6.19
C GLU A 305 0.40 -27.28 6.06
N GLU A 306 1.24 -28.15 6.64
CA GLU A 306 1.08 -29.61 6.64
C GLU A 306 0.98 -30.26 5.23
N MET A 307 1.31 -29.52 4.17
CA MET A 307 1.39 -30.00 2.79
C MET A 307 2.63 -30.87 2.56
N MET A 308 3.61 -30.79 3.47
CA MET A 308 4.86 -31.55 3.46
C MET A 308 5.18 -32.02 4.87
N GLY A 309 5.53 -33.31 5.03
CA GLY A 309 5.99 -33.82 6.31
C GLY A 309 7.37 -33.27 6.69
N ARG A 310 7.60 -33.01 7.97
CA ARG A 310 8.92 -32.57 8.51
C ARG A 310 10.05 -33.55 8.17
N SER A 311 9.77 -34.86 8.21
CA SER A 311 10.73 -35.90 7.82
C SER A 311 11.14 -35.78 6.36
N ALA A 312 10.18 -35.58 5.46
CA ALA A 312 10.46 -35.35 4.04
C ALA A 312 11.29 -34.08 3.82
N PHE A 313 11.05 -33.03 4.61
CA PHE A 313 11.84 -31.80 4.54
C PHE A 313 13.28 -32.06 4.98
N ALA A 314 13.47 -32.73 6.11
CA ALA A 314 14.80 -33.07 6.64
C ALA A 314 15.58 -33.98 5.69
N THR A 315 14.94 -34.96 5.07
CA THR A 315 15.56 -35.80 4.04
C THR A 315 16.02 -34.98 2.84
N ARG A 316 15.26 -33.96 2.44
CA ARG A 316 15.58 -33.14 1.25
C ARG A 316 16.70 -32.14 1.52
N TRP A 317 16.63 -31.43 2.65
CA TRP A 317 17.51 -30.29 2.92
C TRP A 317 18.64 -30.59 3.91
N GLY A 318 18.63 -31.77 4.53
CA GLY A 318 19.68 -32.23 5.43
C GLY A 318 19.63 -31.62 6.83
N PHE A 319 18.53 -30.97 7.21
CA PHE A 319 18.35 -30.40 8.55
C PHE A 319 16.88 -30.40 8.98
N GLU A 320 16.66 -30.39 10.29
CA GLU A 320 15.33 -30.36 10.90
C GLU A 320 14.86 -28.91 11.14
N LEU A 321 13.56 -28.67 10.94
CA LEU A 321 12.95 -27.38 11.21
C LEU A 321 12.54 -27.26 12.68
N PRO A 322 12.68 -26.07 13.30
CA PRO A 322 12.24 -25.86 14.68
C PRO A 322 10.73 -26.08 14.81
N MET A 323 10.31 -26.53 15.99
CA MET A 323 8.90 -26.62 16.33
C MET A 323 8.40 -25.25 16.75
N VAL A 324 7.39 -24.74 16.05
CA VAL A 324 6.77 -23.44 16.33
C VAL A 324 5.32 -23.66 16.73
N LYS A 325 4.83 -22.82 17.64
CA LYS A 325 3.44 -22.88 18.09
C LYS A 325 2.55 -22.24 17.02
N VAL A 326 1.71 -23.06 16.39
CA VAL A 326 0.67 -22.57 15.48
C VAL A 326 -0.48 -22.01 16.32
N VAL A 327 -0.91 -20.79 16.03
CA VAL A 327 -2.13 -20.22 16.60
C VAL A 327 -3.26 -20.52 15.63
N ASP A 328 -4.18 -21.40 16.04
CA ASP A 328 -5.33 -21.73 15.23
C ASP A 328 -6.35 -20.56 15.20
N ARG A 329 -7.35 -20.68 14.33
CA ARG A 329 -8.35 -19.63 14.13
C ARG A 329 -9.22 -19.40 15.38
N ASP A 330 -9.47 -20.43 16.18
CA ASP A 330 -10.36 -20.33 17.33
C ASP A 330 -9.62 -19.79 18.56
N ASP A 331 -8.33 -20.09 18.71
CA ASP A 331 -7.41 -19.42 19.61
C ASP A 331 -7.25 -17.95 19.23
N ALA A 332 -7.05 -17.63 17.94
CA ALA A 332 -6.99 -16.24 17.47
C ALA A 332 -8.28 -15.47 17.75
N ARG A 333 -9.46 -16.12 17.61
CA ARG A 333 -10.75 -15.55 18.00
C ARG A 333 -10.85 -15.31 19.49
N ARG A 334 -10.43 -16.28 20.31
CA ARG A 334 -10.42 -16.14 21.77
C ARG A 334 -9.52 -14.98 22.21
N MET A 335 -8.33 -14.85 21.61
CA MET A 335 -7.41 -13.73 21.85
C MET A 335 -8.00 -12.39 21.41
N SER A 336 -8.65 -12.34 20.24
CA SER A 336 -9.35 -11.14 19.75
C SER A 336 -10.46 -10.70 20.70
N ASN A 337 -11.29 -11.63 21.16
CA ASN A 337 -12.40 -11.34 22.08
C ASN A 337 -11.88 -10.88 23.45
N ALA A 338 -10.85 -11.54 23.98
CA ALA A 338 -10.21 -11.14 25.23
C ALA A 338 -9.61 -9.72 25.15
N ALA A 339 -8.99 -9.37 24.02
CA ALA A 339 -8.47 -8.03 23.78
C ALA A 339 -9.59 -6.98 23.73
N GLU A 340 -10.74 -7.30 23.12
CA GLU A 340 -11.91 -6.42 23.14
C GLU A 340 -12.45 -6.21 24.57
N ASP A 341 -12.52 -7.26 25.38
CA ASP A 341 -13.03 -7.18 26.74
C ASP A 341 -12.13 -6.34 27.65
N ILE A 342 -10.80 -6.47 27.53
CA ILE A 342 -9.84 -5.60 28.24
C ILE A 342 -10.02 -4.13 27.83
N LEU A 343 -10.20 -3.86 26.54
CA LEU A 343 -10.43 -2.49 26.04
C LEU A 343 -11.79 -1.92 26.47
N ARG A 344 -12.77 -2.77 26.76
CA ARG A 344 -14.07 -2.36 27.33
C ARG A 344 -13.95 -2.05 28.82
N GLN A 345 -13.15 -2.81 29.57
CA GLN A 345 -12.91 -2.58 31.00
C GLN A 345 -12.01 -1.37 31.27
N ALA A 346 -11.16 -0.99 30.32
CA ALA A 346 -10.28 0.18 30.42
C ALA A 346 -10.97 1.53 30.07
N ARG A 347 -12.29 1.53 29.82
CA ARG A 347 -13.13 2.72 29.59
C ARG A 347 -14.13 2.85 30.72
#